data_AF-A0A7C8B2A3-F1
#
_entry.id   AF-A0A7C8B2A3-F1
#
_cell.length_a   1.000
_cell.length_b   1.000
_cell.length_c   1.000
_cell.angle_alpha   90.00
_cell.angle_beta   90.00
_cell.angle_gamma   90.00
#
_symmetry.space_group_name_H-M   'P 1'
#
loop_
_entity.id
_entity.type
_entity.pdbx_description
1 polymer ?
#
loop_
_entity_poly.entity_id
_entity_poly.type
_entity_poly.pdbx_seq_one_letter_code
_entity_poly.pdbx_strand_id
1 'polypeptide(L)'
;MSTETPYGWNAASGMTLLVKLKSDLKTAMLSKDETVKGALRIIISEFPTKITTPITLESGKKSTRAKRDDEITDDDIISLIMGLCKSEKQTLEYKKETSSEYLEILERYLPKMATEEEIAAWAKENIDLTQFKSAMQAMGPIMKHFGKSADGNVVKKVLANMAG
;
A
#
# COMPACT_ATOMS: atom_id res chain seq x y z
N MET A 1 -22.15 -11.66 14.12
CA MET A 1 -22.89 -11.07 12.98
C MET A 1 -21.94 -10.12 12.30
N SER A 2 -21.44 -10.45 11.12
CA SER A 2 -20.53 -9.58 10.39
C SER A 2 -21.33 -8.38 9.90
N THR A 3 -21.24 -7.27 10.62
CA THR A 3 -21.69 -5.97 10.13
C THR A 3 -20.81 -5.62 8.93
N GLU A 4 -21.36 -5.68 7.71
CA GLU A 4 -20.70 -5.10 6.55
C GLU A 4 -20.33 -3.66 6.89
N THR A 5 -19.04 -3.39 6.99
CA THR A 5 -18.55 -2.06 7.31
C THR A 5 -18.68 -1.23 6.01
N PRO A 6 -19.27 -0.01 6.05
CA PRO A 6 -19.50 0.77 4.83
C PRO A 6 -18.20 1.28 4.17
N TYR A 7 -17.06 1.08 4.83
CA TYR A 7 -15.76 1.59 4.48
C TYR A 7 -14.86 0.51 3.87
N GLY A 8 -13.95 0.95 3.01
CA GLY A 8 -12.97 0.08 2.35
C GLY A 8 -13.18 0.03 0.85
N TRP A 9 -12.18 -0.46 0.12
CA TRP A 9 -12.18 -0.42 -1.33
C TRP A 9 -11.91 -1.79 -1.93
N ASN A 10 -12.53 -2.04 -3.08
CA ASN A 10 -12.30 -3.22 -3.89
C ASN A 10 -12.14 -2.79 -5.34
N ALA A 11 -11.05 -3.20 -5.98
CA ALA A 11 -10.78 -2.93 -7.40
C ALA A 11 -11.91 -3.40 -8.34
N ALA A 12 -12.65 -4.45 -7.96
CA ALA A 12 -13.79 -4.95 -8.72
C ALA A 12 -15.06 -4.09 -8.63
N SER A 13 -15.08 -3.07 -7.75
CA SER A 13 -16.26 -2.21 -7.56
C SER A 13 -16.52 -1.20 -8.69
N GLY A 14 -15.57 -1.05 -9.63
CA GLY A 14 -15.66 -0.09 -10.74
C GLY A 14 -15.48 1.38 -10.33
N MET A 15 -15.27 1.66 -9.04
CA MET A 15 -14.98 2.99 -8.50
C MET A 15 -13.48 3.11 -8.23
N THR A 16 -12.87 4.25 -8.58
CA THR A 16 -11.46 4.51 -8.26
C THR A 16 -11.26 4.67 -6.76
N LEU A 17 -10.07 4.33 -6.28
CA LEU A 17 -9.71 4.39 -4.87
C LEU A 17 -9.77 5.84 -4.35
N LEU A 18 -9.39 6.82 -5.18
CA LEU A 18 -9.50 8.24 -4.84
C LEU A 18 -10.95 8.65 -4.52
N VAL A 19 -11.89 8.25 -5.37
CA VAL A 19 -13.32 8.57 -5.20
C VAL A 19 -13.85 7.89 -3.94
N LYS A 20 -13.48 6.62 -3.71
CA LYS A 20 -13.91 5.88 -2.52
C LYS A 20 -13.39 6.51 -1.23
N LEU A 21 -12.11 6.86 -1.14
CA LEU A 21 -11.54 7.53 0.05
C LEU A 21 -12.25 8.85 0.37
N LYS A 22 -12.54 9.68 -0.65
CA LYS A 22 -13.27 10.95 -0.47
C LYS A 22 -14.72 10.73 -0.02
N SER A 23 -15.40 9.75 -0.63
CA SER A 23 -16.78 9.37 -0.27
C SER A 23 -16.86 8.84 1.17
N ASP A 24 -15.91 7.99 1.55
CA ASP A 24 -15.87 7.38 2.87
C ASP A 24 -15.48 8.37 3.95
N LEU A 25 -14.58 9.32 3.64
CA LEU A 25 -14.29 10.43 4.56
C LEU A 25 -15.54 11.27 4.81
N LYS A 26 -16.29 11.61 3.75
CA LYS A 26 -17.57 12.33 3.90
C LYS A 26 -18.55 11.54 4.77
N THR A 27 -18.65 10.23 4.54
CA THR A 27 -19.53 9.33 5.31
C THR A 27 -19.13 9.31 6.79
N ALA A 28 -17.84 9.12 7.09
CA ALA A 28 -17.29 9.11 8.45
C ALA A 28 -17.49 10.45 9.17
N MET A 29 -17.39 11.57 8.45
CA MET A 29 -17.68 12.90 9.02
C MET A 29 -19.16 13.07 9.39
N LEU A 30 -20.08 12.55 8.57
CA LEU A 30 -21.52 12.64 8.80
C LEU A 30 -21.98 11.70 9.93
N SER A 31 -21.41 10.49 9.99
CA SER A 31 -21.69 9.51 11.03
C SER A 31 -20.95 9.78 12.34
N LYS A 32 -20.05 10.78 12.37
CA LYS A 32 -19.17 11.10 13.51
C LYS A 32 -18.28 9.92 13.93
N ASP A 33 -17.87 9.13 12.95
CA ASP A 33 -16.89 8.05 13.13
C ASP A 33 -15.49 8.66 13.21
N GLU A 34 -15.08 9.02 14.43
CA GLU A 34 -13.82 9.70 14.69
C GLU A 34 -12.60 8.86 14.27
N THR A 35 -12.67 7.54 14.45
CA THR A 35 -11.58 6.61 14.14
C THR A 35 -11.34 6.54 12.63
N VAL A 36 -12.38 6.28 11.83
CA VAL A 36 -12.25 6.20 10.37
C VAL A 36 -11.97 7.57 9.78
N LYS A 37 -12.61 8.63 10.29
CA LYS A 37 -12.34 10.01 9.87
C LYS A 37 -10.87 10.37 10.09
N GLY A 38 -10.31 10.02 11.24
CA GLY A 38 -8.90 10.27 11.56
C GLY A 38 -7.96 9.57 10.58
N ALA A 39 -8.16 8.26 10.38
CA ALA A 39 -7.36 7.45 9.47
C ALA A 39 -7.39 7.99 8.03
N LEU A 40 -8.59 8.29 7.51
CA LEU A 40 -8.76 8.80 6.15
C LEU A 40 -8.16 10.20 5.95
N ARG A 41 -8.22 11.06 6.97
CA ARG A 41 -7.56 12.37 6.92
C ARG A 41 -6.05 12.24 6.84
N ILE A 42 -5.46 11.29 7.57
CA ILE A 42 -4.01 11.03 7.48
C ILE A 42 -3.65 10.61 6.05
N ILE A 43 -4.35 9.62 5.48
CA ILE A 43 -4.11 9.17 4.09
C ILE A 43 -4.15 10.36 3.11
N ILE A 44 -5.23 11.14 3.14
CA ILE A 44 -5.41 12.25 2.19
C ILE A 44 -4.39 13.38 2.43
N SER A 45 -4.00 13.63 3.69
CA SER A 45 -3.02 14.67 4.03
C SER A 45 -1.61 14.40 3.48
N GLU A 46 -1.27 13.14 3.21
CA GLU A 46 0.01 12.74 2.64
C GLU A 46 0.07 12.92 1.11
N PHE A 47 -1.06 13.13 0.43
CA PHE A 47 -1.09 13.22 -1.04
C PHE A 47 -0.17 14.31 -1.60
N PRO A 48 -0.17 15.56 -1.08
CA PRO A 48 0.67 16.62 -1.63
C PRO A 48 2.17 16.34 -1.56
N THR A 49 2.61 15.53 -0.59
CA THR A 49 4.02 15.25 -0.34
C THR A 49 4.48 13.93 -0.94
N LYS A 50 3.59 12.92 -1.01
CA LYS A 50 3.93 11.55 -1.43
C LYS A 50 3.49 11.23 -2.86
N ILE A 51 2.41 11.82 -3.34
CA ILE A 51 1.89 11.56 -4.68
C ILE A 51 2.27 12.75 -5.58
N THR A 52 3.47 12.68 -6.13
CA THR A 52 4.07 13.77 -6.90
C THR A 52 4.38 13.35 -8.34
N THR A 53 4.55 14.35 -9.22
CA THR A 53 4.97 14.17 -10.60
C THR A 53 6.18 15.06 -10.91
N PRO A 54 7.16 14.58 -11.71
CA PRO A 54 8.33 15.37 -12.08
C PRO A 54 7.97 16.63 -12.86
N ILE A 55 8.72 17.70 -12.62
CA ILE A 55 8.66 18.96 -13.38
C ILE A 55 10.06 19.47 -13.66
N THR A 56 10.16 20.34 -14.66
CA THR A 56 11.35 21.14 -14.94
C THR A 56 11.02 22.59 -14.69
N LEU A 57 11.77 23.25 -13.81
CA LEU A 57 11.61 24.68 -13.51
C LEU A 57 12.14 25.51 -14.68
N GLU A 58 11.78 26.80 -14.74
CA GLU A 58 12.31 27.73 -15.76
C GLU A 58 13.84 27.80 -15.78
N SER A 59 14.48 27.56 -14.64
CA SER A 59 15.94 27.46 -14.49
C SER A 59 16.56 26.18 -15.08
N GLY A 60 15.76 25.28 -15.66
CA GLY A 60 16.19 23.97 -16.14
C GLY A 60 16.38 22.91 -15.04
N LYS A 61 16.19 23.28 -13.76
CA LYS A 61 16.34 22.35 -12.63
C LYS A 61 15.15 21.39 -12.55
N LYS A 62 15.43 20.10 -12.41
CA LYS A 62 14.40 19.07 -12.12
C LYS A 62 13.86 19.25 -10.70
N SER A 63 12.55 19.20 -10.55
CA SER A 63 11.83 19.23 -9.29
C SER A 63 10.60 18.31 -9.37
N THR A 64 9.73 18.35 -8.35
CA THR A 64 8.44 17.66 -8.34
C THR A 64 7.34 18.62 -7.94
N ARG A 65 6.09 18.28 -8.30
CA ARG A 65 4.87 18.91 -7.77
C ARG A 65 3.89 17.83 -7.33
N ALA A 66 2.94 18.17 -6.46
CA ALA A 66 1.82 17.30 -6.17
C ALA A 66 1.03 16.97 -7.46
N LYS A 67 0.61 15.71 -7.61
CA LYS A 67 -0.35 15.33 -8.65
C LYS A 67 -1.70 15.99 -8.37
N ARG A 68 -2.37 16.43 -9.43
CA ARG A 68 -3.78 16.84 -9.35
C ARG A 68 -4.68 15.60 -9.25
N ASP A 69 -5.91 15.77 -8.81
CA ASP A 69 -6.89 14.67 -8.69
C ASP A 69 -7.04 13.83 -9.98
N ASP A 70 -6.98 14.47 -11.16
CA ASP A 70 -7.05 13.80 -12.47
C ASP A 70 -5.80 13.00 -12.84
N GLU A 71 -4.67 13.24 -12.14
CA GLU A 71 -3.39 12.58 -12.36
C GLU A 71 -3.12 11.44 -11.35
N ILE A 72 -3.90 11.36 -10.26
CA ILE A 72 -3.72 10.36 -9.20
C ILE A 72 -4.32 9.03 -9.65
N THR A 73 -3.48 7.99 -9.65
CA THR A 73 -3.88 6.62 -9.98
C THR A 73 -4.15 5.81 -8.73
N ASP A 74 -4.89 4.70 -8.86
CA ASP A 74 -5.12 3.76 -7.75
C ASP A 74 -3.77 3.21 -7.23
N ASP A 75 -2.82 2.91 -8.12
CA ASP A 75 -1.48 2.43 -7.76
C ASP A 75 -0.67 3.45 -6.93
N ASP A 76 -0.84 4.75 -7.18
CA ASP A 76 -0.20 5.80 -6.36
C ASP A 76 -0.71 5.73 -4.92
N ILE A 77 -2.03 5.60 -4.77
CA ILE A 77 -2.69 5.56 -3.46
C ILE A 77 -2.38 4.23 -2.74
N ILE A 78 -2.43 3.09 -3.44
CA ILE A 78 -2.06 1.78 -2.89
C ILE A 78 -0.61 1.84 -2.38
N SER A 79 0.30 2.44 -3.14
CA SER A 79 1.70 2.61 -2.73
C SER A 79 1.86 3.46 -1.47
N LEU A 80 1.10 4.55 -1.38
CA LEU A 80 1.06 5.40 -0.19
C LEU A 80 0.53 4.62 1.04
N ILE A 81 -0.60 3.95 0.90
CA ILE A 81 -1.23 3.21 2.00
C ILE A 81 -0.31 2.06 2.47
N MET A 82 0.35 1.33 1.57
CA MET A 82 1.36 0.34 1.94
C MET A 82 2.51 0.96 2.75
N GLY A 83 2.96 2.17 2.37
CA GLY A 83 3.96 2.93 3.13
C GLY A 83 3.50 3.29 4.54
N LEU A 84 2.24 3.69 4.69
CA LEU A 84 1.62 3.96 5.99
C LEU A 84 1.47 2.69 6.84
N CYS A 85 1.01 1.58 6.25
CA CYS A 85 0.94 0.28 6.93
C CYS A 85 2.32 -0.13 7.45
N LYS A 86 3.37 0.06 6.64
CA LYS A 86 4.75 -0.23 7.06
C LYS A 86 5.17 0.63 8.25
N SER A 87 4.92 1.94 8.21
CA SER A 87 5.25 2.86 9.32
C SER A 87 4.51 2.51 10.61
N GLU A 88 3.24 2.11 10.49
CA GLU A 88 2.43 1.70 11.63
C GLU A 88 2.91 0.38 12.22
N LYS A 89 3.21 -0.63 11.39
CA LYS A 89 3.79 -1.91 11.84
C LYS A 89 5.11 -1.73 12.59
N GLN A 90 5.97 -0.81 12.15
CA GLN A 90 7.21 -0.47 12.88
C GLN A 90 6.93 0.16 14.24
N THR A 91 5.90 1.01 14.33
CA THR A 91 5.49 1.64 15.59
C THR A 91 4.91 0.60 16.55
N LEU A 92 4.08 -0.31 16.05
CA LEU A 92 3.51 -1.42 16.81
C LEU A 92 4.58 -2.37 17.35
N GLU A 93 5.58 -2.71 16.53
CA GLU A 93 6.73 -3.52 16.96
C GLU A 93 7.45 -2.87 18.16
N TYR A 94 7.70 -1.56 18.11
CA TYR A 94 8.30 -0.81 19.22
C TYR A 94 7.43 -0.85 20.48
N LYS A 95 6.11 -0.75 20.32
CA LYS A 95 5.13 -0.85 21.41
C LYS A 95 4.90 -2.29 21.89
N LYS A 96 5.42 -3.30 21.19
CA LYS A 96 5.13 -4.73 21.39
C LYS A 96 3.64 -5.06 21.22
N GLU A 97 2.99 -4.35 20.30
CA GLU A 97 1.61 -4.59 19.87
C GLU A 97 1.61 -5.24 18.48
N THR A 98 0.52 -5.93 18.13
CA THR A 98 0.41 -6.67 16.87
C THR A 98 -0.58 -6.04 15.87
N SER A 99 -1.49 -5.19 16.34
CA SER A 99 -2.50 -4.52 15.53
C SER A 99 -2.88 -3.17 16.13
N SER A 100 -3.42 -2.28 15.31
CA SER A 100 -4.12 -1.07 15.72
C SER A 100 -5.34 -0.86 14.83
N GLU A 101 -6.34 -0.13 15.33
CA GLU A 101 -7.50 0.26 14.53
C GLU A 101 -7.08 1.02 13.26
N TYR A 102 -6.04 1.84 13.36
CA TYR A 102 -5.48 2.56 12.21
C TYR A 102 -4.96 1.59 11.15
N LEU A 103 -4.15 0.60 11.55
CA LEU A 103 -3.64 -0.41 10.61
C LEU A 103 -4.78 -1.18 9.94
N GLU A 104 -5.76 -1.64 10.70
CA GLU A 104 -6.92 -2.36 10.18
C GLU A 104 -7.74 -1.52 9.20
N ILE A 105 -7.85 -0.21 9.43
CA ILE A 105 -8.52 0.69 8.49
C ILE A 105 -7.71 0.85 7.21
N LEU A 106 -6.39 1.04 7.29
CA LEU A 106 -5.53 1.14 6.11
C LEU A 106 -5.65 -0.10 5.23
N GLU A 107 -5.62 -1.29 5.83
CA GLU A 107 -5.67 -2.56 5.11
C GLU A 107 -7.00 -2.79 4.37
N ARG A 108 -8.11 -2.18 4.81
CA ARG A 108 -9.41 -2.22 4.09
C ARG A 108 -9.41 -1.45 2.77
N TYR A 109 -8.42 -0.59 2.53
CA TYR A 109 -8.28 0.17 1.27
C TYR A 109 -7.18 -0.37 0.35
N LEU A 110 -6.55 -1.49 0.73
CA LEU A 110 -5.62 -2.21 -0.12
C LEU A 110 -6.37 -3.32 -0.88
N PRO A 111 -5.90 -3.71 -2.08
CA PRO A 111 -6.36 -4.95 -2.70
C PRO A 111 -6.00 -6.15 -1.81
N LYS A 112 -6.58 -7.32 -2.09
CA LYS A 112 -6.15 -8.55 -1.42
C LYS A 112 -4.64 -8.72 -1.62
N MET A 113 -3.90 -8.60 -0.52
CA MET A 113 -2.46 -8.76 -0.51
C MET A 113 -2.12 -10.25 -0.54
N ALA A 114 -1.10 -10.59 -1.31
CA ALA A 114 -0.53 -11.92 -1.38
C ALA A 114 0.10 -12.27 -0.03
N THR A 115 -0.19 -13.46 0.48
CA THR A 115 0.40 -13.94 1.74
C THR A 115 1.85 -14.36 1.56
N GLU A 116 2.57 -14.55 2.67
CA GLU A 116 3.94 -15.08 2.65
C GLU A 116 4.00 -16.44 1.94
N GLU A 117 3.01 -17.29 2.16
CA GLU A 117 2.89 -18.62 1.57
C GLU A 117 2.60 -18.55 0.07
N GLU A 118 1.68 -17.68 -0.37
CA GLU A 118 1.37 -17.47 -1.78
C GLU A 118 2.61 -16.97 -2.54
N ILE A 119 3.34 -16.00 -1.95
CA ILE A 119 4.59 -15.48 -2.52
C ILE A 119 5.66 -16.57 -2.57
N ALA A 120 5.83 -17.34 -1.49
CA ALA A 120 6.83 -18.40 -1.41
C ALA A 120 6.56 -19.55 -2.38
N ALA A 121 5.29 -19.97 -2.52
CA ALA A 121 4.89 -21.00 -3.47
C ALA A 121 5.21 -20.57 -4.90
N TRP A 122 4.77 -19.37 -5.29
CA TRP A 122 5.04 -18.84 -6.62
C TRP A 122 6.54 -18.68 -6.89
N ALA A 123 7.30 -18.15 -5.92
CA ALA A 123 8.74 -17.97 -6.06
C ALA A 123 9.47 -19.30 -6.24
N LYS A 124 9.13 -20.35 -5.48
CA LYS A 124 9.73 -21.68 -5.64
C LYS A 124 9.47 -22.31 -7.00
N GLU A 125 8.31 -22.06 -7.58
CA GLU A 125 7.92 -22.60 -8.88
C GLU A 125 8.53 -21.82 -10.06
N ASN A 126 8.72 -20.51 -9.91
CA ASN A 126 9.03 -19.61 -11.04
C ASN A 126 10.43 -18.98 -10.99
N ILE A 127 11.15 -19.09 -9.86
CA ILE A 127 12.45 -18.45 -9.65
C ILE A 127 13.53 -19.50 -9.39
N ASP A 128 14.50 -19.55 -10.28
CA ASP A 128 15.76 -20.26 -10.04
C ASP A 128 16.78 -19.30 -9.40
N LEU A 129 16.97 -19.43 -8.08
CA LEU A 129 17.90 -18.57 -7.33
C LEU A 129 19.37 -18.72 -7.78
N THR A 130 19.74 -19.82 -8.45
CA THR A 130 21.11 -20.04 -8.92
C THR A 130 21.49 -19.10 -10.06
N GLN A 131 20.51 -18.52 -10.76
CA GLN A 131 20.72 -17.54 -11.82
C GLN A 131 21.06 -16.14 -11.28
N PHE A 132 20.98 -15.95 -9.97
CA PHE A 132 21.22 -14.68 -9.32
C PHE A 132 22.48 -14.72 -8.44
N LYS A 133 23.22 -13.61 -8.41
CA LYS A 133 24.38 -13.45 -7.51
C LYS A 133 23.96 -13.32 -6.05
N SER A 134 22.70 -12.94 -5.82
CA SER A 134 22.07 -12.85 -4.50
C SER A 134 20.58 -13.10 -4.67
N ALA A 135 19.97 -13.82 -3.73
CA ALA A 135 18.54 -14.07 -3.73
C ALA A 135 17.70 -12.78 -3.77
N MET A 136 18.23 -11.65 -3.26
CA MET A 136 17.56 -10.36 -3.32
C MET A 136 17.33 -9.84 -4.74
N GLN A 137 18.12 -10.30 -5.72
CA GLN A 137 17.93 -9.93 -7.13
C GLN A 137 16.65 -10.55 -7.74
N ALA A 138 16.14 -11.63 -7.15
CA ALA A 138 14.87 -12.23 -7.55
C ALA A 138 13.63 -11.43 -7.09
N MET A 139 13.82 -10.35 -6.32
CA MET A 139 12.73 -9.47 -5.90
C MET A 139 12.00 -8.84 -7.10
N GLY A 140 12.74 -8.46 -8.15
CA GLY A 140 12.15 -7.81 -9.34
C GLY A 140 11.09 -8.67 -10.03
N PRO A 141 11.41 -9.91 -10.44
CA PRO A 141 10.44 -10.84 -11.02
C PRO A 141 9.21 -11.10 -10.14
N ILE A 142 9.39 -11.30 -8.83
CA ILE A 142 8.29 -11.53 -7.88
C ILE A 142 7.38 -10.29 -7.80
N MET A 143 7.97 -9.11 -7.59
CA MET A 143 7.20 -7.86 -7.54
C MET A 143 6.53 -7.54 -8.88
N LYS A 144 7.08 -7.99 -10.01
CA LYS A 144 6.45 -7.86 -11.33
C LYS A 144 5.20 -8.74 -11.46
N HIS A 145 5.23 -9.95 -10.88
CA HIS A 145 4.08 -10.85 -10.89
C HIS A 145 2.94 -10.35 -9.99
N PHE A 146 3.26 -10.02 -8.73
CA PHE A 146 2.24 -9.60 -7.75
C PHE A 146 1.90 -8.11 -7.83
N GLY A 147 2.72 -7.28 -8.50
CA GLY A 147 2.50 -5.86 -8.63
C GLY A 147 2.38 -5.16 -7.28
N LYS A 148 1.28 -4.42 -7.09
CA LYS A 148 0.92 -3.72 -5.85
C LYS A 148 0.15 -4.58 -4.85
N SER A 149 -0.07 -5.85 -5.16
CA SER A 149 -0.68 -6.83 -4.27
C SER A 149 0.34 -7.62 -3.46
N ALA A 150 1.61 -7.20 -3.39
CA ALA A 150 2.61 -7.81 -2.50
C ALA A 150 3.38 -6.75 -1.71
N ASP A 151 3.67 -7.06 -0.45
CA ASP A 151 4.56 -6.26 0.39
C ASP A 151 6.01 -6.66 0.12
N GLY A 152 6.84 -5.68 -0.26
CA GLY A 152 8.26 -5.92 -0.56
C GLY A 152 9.07 -6.46 0.63
N ASN A 153 8.69 -6.16 1.87
CA ASN A 153 9.33 -6.77 3.05
C ASN A 153 8.98 -8.25 3.20
N VAL A 154 7.75 -8.63 2.86
CA VAL A 154 7.33 -10.04 2.86
C VAL A 154 8.09 -10.79 1.77
N VAL A 155 8.17 -10.23 0.56
CA VAL A 155 8.99 -10.79 -0.53
C VAL A 155 10.45 -10.93 -0.11
N LYS A 156 11.01 -9.91 0.55
CA LYS A 156 12.38 -9.95 1.09
C LYS A 156 12.57 -11.08 2.12
N LYS A 157 11.61 -11.26 3.03
CA LYS A 157 11.62 -12.32 4.04
C LYS A 157 11.55 -13.71 3.39
N VAL A 158 10.65 -13.90 2.42
CA VAL A 158 10.56 -15.13 1.63
C VAL A 158 11.89 -15.45 0.96
N LEU A 159 12.50 -14.49 0.27
CA LEU A 159 13.77 -14.68 -0.42
C LEU A 159 14.92 -14.98 0.56
N ALA A 160 14.93 -14.37 1.74
CA ALA A 160 15.92 -14.69 2.78
C ALA A 160 15.76 -16.14 3.27
N ASN A 161 14.51 -16.58 3.50
CA ASN A 161 14.19 -17.94 3.92
C ASN A 161 14.47 -19.00 2.83
N MET A 162 14.42 -18.63 1.56
CA MET A 162 14.76 -19.53 0.44
C MET A 162 16.27 -19.66 0.21
N ALA A 163 17.05 -18.69 0.66
CA ALA A 163 18.50 -18.63 0.46
C ALA A 163 19.32 -19.22 1.61
N GLY A 164 18.70 -19.37 2.79
CA GLY A 164 19.26 -20.07 3.95
C GLY A 164 18.87 -21.53 3.96
#